data_AF-A0A2E2C0I4-F1
#
_entry.id   AF-A0A2E2C0I4-F1
#
_cell.length_a   1.000
_cell.length_b   1.000
_cell.length_c   1.000
_cell.angle_alpha   90.00
_cell.angle_beta   90.00
_cell.angle_gamma   90.00
#
_symmetry.space_group_name_H-M   'P 1'
#
loop_
_entity.id
_entity.type
_entity.pdbx_description
1 polymer ?
#
loop_
_entity_poly.entity_id
_entity_poly.type
_entity_poly.pdbx_seq_one_letter_code
_entity_poly.pdbx_strand_id
1 'polypeptide(L)'
;MANQNQRALPPDLARVRERLAAWRQTKQPGARIPESLWEMAVRLAGKYGVTRTARSLKLDYYALKKRVFLAEGQPAENGSAFVELPSVSAPASACVIEWEDHAGILRVHLTGYQAADIAVVGRSLRGSN
;
A
#
# COMPACT_ATOMS: atom_id res chain seq x y z
N MET A 1 0.70 28.67 19.31
CA MET A 1 0.84 27.20 19.40
C MET A 1 1.52 26.69 18.14
N ALA A 2 2.80 26.33 18.21
CA ALA A 2 3.62 25.91 17.07
C ALA A 2 3.36 24.42 16.75
N ASN A 3 3.03 24.15 15.49
CA ASN A 3 2.44 22.89 15.04
C ASN A 3 3.45 21.74 15.02
N GLN A 4 3.18 20.71 15.84
CA GLN A 4 4.03 19.54 16.09
C GLN A 4 4.19 18.60 14.87
N ASN A 5 3.57 18.93 13.73
CA ASN A 5 3.63 18.13 12.51
C ASN A 5 4.89 18.35 11.65
N GLN A 6 5.87 19.11 12.15
CA GLN A 6 7.16 19.37 11.49
C GLN A 6 8.25 18.33 11.82
N ARG A 7 8.07 17.46 12.82
CA ARG A 7 9.20 16.73 13.43
C ARG A 7 9.77 15.53 12.66
N ALA A 8 9.24 15.18 11.49
CA ALA A 8 9.94 14.30 10.56
C ALA A 8 9.39 14.49 9.14
N LEU A 9 9.49 15.71 8.59
CA LEU A 9 9.39 15.82 7.14
C LEU A 9 10.61 15.10 6.56
N PRO A 10 10.43 14.12 5.65
CA PRO A 10 11.56 13.56 4.92
C PRO A 10 12.38 14.69 4.29
N PRO A 11 13.72 14.60 4.29
CA PRO A 11 14.58 15.67 3.79
C PRO A 11 14.23 16.07 2.35
N ASP A 12 13.78 15.11 1.55
CA ASP A 12 13.28 15.35 0.19
C ASP A 12 12.07 16.30 0.15
N LEU A 13 11.08 16.09 1.02
CA LEU A 13 9.89 16.96 1.11
C LEU A 13 10.25 18.34 1.66
N ALA A 14 11.19 18.43 2.60
CA ALA A 14 11.66 19.70 3.15
C ALA A 14 12.33 20.57 2.08
N ARG A 15 13.23 19.99 1.27
CA ARG A 15 13.91 20.69 0.16
C ARG A 15 12.94 21.25 -0.87
N VAL A 16 11.95 20.45 -1.30
CA VAL A 16 10.96 20.90 -2.29
C VAL A 16 10.05 21.97 -1.69
N ARG A 17 9.70 21.86 -0.40
CA ARG A 17 8.94 22.88 0.32
C ARG A 17 9.68 24.22 0.36
N GLU A 18 10.98 24.21 0.64
CA GLU A 18 11.81 25.42 0.66
C GLU A 18 11.90 26.07 -0.72
N ARG A 19 12.12 25.27 -1.78
CA ARG A 19 12.09 25.79 -3.16
C ARG A 19 10.75 26.41 -3.52
N LEU A 20 9.64 25.78 -3.14
CA LEU A 20 8.31 26.36 -3.31
C LEU A 20 8.09 27.63 -2.50
N ALA A 21 8.63 27.70 -1.28
CA ALA A 21 8.54 28.89 -0.44
C ALA A 21 9.35 30.07 -1.02
N ALA A 22 10.60 29.84 -1.41
CA ALA A 22 11.46 30.83 -2.07
C ALA A 22 10.82 31.33 -3.37
N TRP A 23 10.23 30.41 -4.14
CA TRP A 23 9.49 30.74 -5.35
C TRP A 23 8.25 31.61 -5.08
N ARG A 24 7.47 31.32 -4.02
CA ARG A 24 6.32 32.15 -3.64
C ARG A 24 6.73 33.56 -3.22
N GLN A 25 7.92 33.72 -2.64
CA GLN A 25 8.46 35.02 -2.23
C GLN A 25 8.91 35.87 -3.42
N THR A 26 9.45 35.25 -4.47
CA THR A 26 9.99 35.96 -5.65
C THR A 26 8.98 36.14 -6.78
N LYS A 27 7.77 35.56 -6.65
CA LYS A 27 6.74 35.59 -7.68
C LYS A 27 5.84 36.82 -7.58
N GLN A 28 5.40 37.28 -8.76
CA GLN A 28 4.29 38.21 -8.85
C GLN A 28 2.95 37.53 -8.48
N PRO A 29 2.01 38.27 -7.86
CA PRO A 29 0.70 37.71 -7.51
C PRO A 29 -0.02 37.17 -8.74
N GLY A 30 -0.50 35.92 -8.66
CA GLY A 30 -1.19 35.22 -9.75
C GLY A 30 -0.29 34.41 -10.70
N ALA A 31 1.03 34.45 -10.52
CA ALA A 31 1.93 33.70 -11.38
C ALA A 31 1.85 32.18 -11.11
N ARG A 32 1.69 31.40 -12.19
CA ARG A 32 1.55 29.93 -12.15
C ARG A 32 2.81 29.24 -11.63
N ILE A 33 2.61 28.20 -10.82
CA ILE A 33 3.69 27.32 -10.32
C ILE A 33 4.40 26.68 -11.52
N PRO A 34 5.74 26.82 -11.61
CA PRO A 34 6.54 26.28 -12.71
C PRO A 34 6.49 24.76 -12.71
N GLU A 35 6.57 24.18 -13.90
CA GLU A 35 6.37 22.74 -14.09
C GLU A 35 7.45 21.91 -13.37
N SER A 36 8.68 22.41 -13.28
CA SER A 36 9.76 21.75 -12.53
C SER A 36 9.44 21.53 -11.04
N LEU A 37 8.71 22.45 -10.41
CA LEU A 37 8.24 22.30 -9.03
C LEU A 37 7.08 21.29 -8.95
N TRP A 38 6.24 21.22 -9.97
CA TRP A 38 5.19 20.22 -10.08
C TRP A 38 5.74 18.81 -10.26
N GLU A 39 6.72 18.62 -11.14
CA GLU A 39 7.38 17.31 -11.35
C GLU A 39 8.01 16.79 -10.06
N MET A 40 8.72 17.65 -9.32
CA MET A 40 9.26 17.30 -8.01
C MET A 40 8.15 16.89 -7.02
N ALA A 41 7.03 17.60 -7.02
CA ALA A 41 5.89 17.26 -6.17
C ALA A 41 5.21 15.95 -6.58
N VAL A 42 5.07 15.67 -7.88
CA VAL A 42 4.50 14.42 -8.41
C VAL A 42 5.37 13.22 -8.03
N ARG A 43 6.70 13.33 -8.17
CA ARG A 43 7.64 12.28 -7.75
C ARG A 43 7.52 11.96 -6.25
N LEU A 44 7.38 12.98 -5.42
CA LEU A 44 7.19 12.81 -3.98
C LEU A 44 5.81 12.26 -3.63
N ALA A 45 4.79 12.60 -4.41
CA ALA A 45 3.45 12.05 -4.26
C ALA A 45 3.40 10.54 -4.57
N GLY A 46 4.19 10.04 -5.52
CA GLY A 46 4.36 8.61 -5.74
C GLY A 46 5.02 7.88 -4.56
N LYS A 47 5.98 8.52 -3.88
CA LYS A 47 6.73 7.92 -2.76
C LYS A 47 6.00 7.99 -1.41
N TYR A 48 5.27 9.07 -1.14
CA TYR A 48 4.67 9.36 0.18
C TYR A 48 3.15 9.52 0.14
N GLY A 49 2.53 9.39 -1.02
CA GLY A 49 1.11 9.62 -1.26
C GLY A 49 0.75 11.08 -1.55
N VAL A 50 -0.30 11.28 -2.34
CA VAL A 50 -0.79 12.59 -2.80
C VAL A 50 -1.21 13.48 -1.62
N THR A 51 -1.99 12.95 -0.68
CA THR A 51 -2.53 13.71 0.45
C THR A 51 -1.45 14.27 1.37
N ARG A 52 -0.46 13.43 1.72
CA ARG A 52 0.66 13.84 2.59
C ARG A 52 1.54 14.88 1.90
N THR A 53 1.79 14.69 0.60
CA THR A 53 2.61 15.59 -0.21
C THR A 53 1.93 16.95 -0.41
N ALA A 54 0.64 16.98 -0.76
CA ALA A 54 -0.15 18.20 -0.90
C ALA A 54 -0.17 19.03 0.40
N ARG A 55 -0.45 18.38 1.54
CA ARG A 55 -0.45 19.04 2.85
C ARG A 55 0.93 19.59 3.23
N SER A 56 1.99 18.82 2.98
CA SER A 56 3.35 19.20 3.37
C SER A 56 3.90 20.35 2.52
N LEU A 57 3.58 20.37 1.22
CA LEU A 57 4.02 21.40 0.26
C LEU A 57 3.05 22.60 0.19
N LYS A 58 1.91 22.54 0.88
CA LYS A 58 0.78 23.48 0.77
C LYS A 58 0.38 23.70 -0.70
N LEU A 59 0.24 22.61 -1.44
CA LEU A 59 -0.23 22.60 -2.83
C LEU A 59 -1.72 22.25 -2.87
N ASP A 60 -2.40 22.71 -3.91
CA ASP A 60 -3.76 22.29 -4.18
C ASP A 60 -3.80 20.77 -4.44
N TYR A 61 -4.63 20.07 -3.66
CA TYR A 61 -4.73 18.62 -3.70
C TYR A 61 -5.22 18.12 -5.07
N TYR A 62 -6.23 18.76 -5.65
CA TYR A 62 -6.82 18.34 -6.92
C TYR A 62 -5.88 18.60 -8.09
N ALA A 63 -5.15 19.72 -8.07
CA ALA A 63 -4.13 20.04 -9.06
C ALA A 63 -2.94 19.06 -9.00
N LEU A 64 -2.54 18.64 -7.80
CA LEU A 64 -1.52 17.59 -7.63
C LEU A 64 -2.05 16.24 -8.10
N LYS A 65 -3.26 15.84 -7.67
CA LYS A 65 -3.89 14.58 -8.05
C LYS A 65 -4.04 14.47 -9.58
N LYS A 66 -4.50 15.53 -10.24
CA LYS A 66 -4.65 15.55 -11.71
C LYS A 66 -3.31 15.33 -12.41
N ARG A 67 -2.24 15.94 -11.92
CA ARG A 67 -0.90 15.78 -12.50
C ARG A 67 -0.28 14.41 -12.23
N VAL A 68 -0.49 13.86 -11.03
CA VAL A 68 -0.09 12.48 -10.72
C VAL A 68 -0.79 11.51 -11.66
N PHE A 69 -2.11 11.65 -11.82
CA PHE A 69 -2.89 10.81 -12.74
C PHE A 69 -2.44 10.95 -14.20
N LEU A 70 -2.11 12.17 -14.65
CA LEU A 70 -1.56 12.39 -15.99
C LEU A 70 -0.16 11.75 -16.14
N ALA A 71 0.68 11.80 -15.12
CA ALA A 71 2.00 11.18 -15.13
C ALA A 71 1.94 9.65 -15.06
N GLU A 72 0.95 9.07 -14.38
CA GLU A 72 0.69 7.63 -14.35
C GLU A 72 0.09 7.12 -15.67
N GLY A 73 -0.75 7.95 -16.32
CA GLY A 73 -1.37 7.65 -17.60
C GLY A 73 -0.49 7.96 -18.80
N GLN A 74 0.69 8.56 -18.62
CA GLN A 74 1.66 8.75 -19.67
C GLN A 74 2.53 7.48 -19.69
N PRO A 75 2.34 6.58 -20.66
CA PRO A 75 3.27 5.48 -20.82
C PRO A 75 4.61 6.14 -21.11
N ALA A 76 5.62 5.89 -20.28
CA ALA A 76 6.96 5.89 -20.85
C ALA A 76 6.86 5.01 -22.12
N GLU A 77 7.43 5.44 -23.24
CA GLU A 77 7.53 4.63 -24.47
C GLU A 77 8.42 3.37 -24.28
N ASN A 78 8.43 2.80 -23.08
CA ASN A 78 8.91 1.49 -22.77
C ASN A 78 7.66 0.62 -22.64
N GLY A 79 7.41 -0.14 -23.70
CA GLY A 79 6.20 -0.90 -23.93
C GLY A 79 5.63 -1.54 -22.68
N SER A 80 4.30 -1.50 -22.59
CA SER A 80 3.51 -2.29 -21.66
C SER A 80 3.90 -3.77 -21.79
N ALA A 81 4.91 -4.19 -21.03
CA ALA A 81 5.28 -5.58 -20.91
C ALA A 81 4.22 -6.23 -20.04
N PHE A 82 3.48 -7.16 -20.64
CA PHE A 82 2.64 -8.07 -19.89
C PHE A 82 3.50 -8.77 -18.83
N VAL A 83 3.21 -8.52 -17.56
CA VAL A 83 3.85 -9.22 -16.45
C VAL A 83 2.97 -10.42 -16.13
N GLU A 84 3.37 -11.59 -16.61
CA GLU A 84 2.73 -12.85 -16.24
C GLU A 84 2.99 -13.09 -14.75
N LEU A 85 1.95 -12.96 -13.93
CA LEU A 85 2.02 -13.32 -12.53
C LEU A 85 1.98 -14.86 -12.44
N PRO A 86 2.93 -15.50 -11.72
CA PRO A 86 2.86 -16.93 -11.52
C PRO A 86 1.53 -17.27 -10.85
N SER A 87 0.88 -18.33 -11.33
CA SER A 87 -0.33 -18.86 -10.72
C SER A 87 -0.07 -19.13 -9.25
N VAL A 88 -0.65 -18.28 -8.38
CA VAL A 88 -0.62 -18.51 -6.94
C VAL A 88 -1.48 -19.75 -6.71
N SER A 89 -0.83 -20.89 -6.52
CA SER A 89 -1.49 -22.10 -6.05
C SER A 89 -2.27 -21.72 -4.79
N ALA A 90 -3.58 -21.98 -4.77
CA ALA A 90 -4.41 -21.68 -3.63
C ALA A 90 -3.74 -22.24 -2.38
N PRO A 91 -3.66 -21.46 -1.27
CA PRO A 91 -3.00 -21.95 -0.07
C PRO A 91 -3.64 -23.28 0.32
N ALA A 92 -2.80 -24.29 0.52
CA ALA A 92 -3.22 -25.60 0.96
C ALA A 92 -4.13 -25.45 2.19
N SER A 93 -5.35 -25.97 2.12
CA SER A 93 -6.32 -25.89 3.22
C SER A 93 -5.68 -26.40 4.51
N ALA A 94 -5.78 -25.62 5.59
CA ALA A 94 -5.27 -25.97 6.91
C ALA A 94 -6.43 -26.06 7.91
N CYS A 95 -6.45 -27.12 8.73
CA CYS A 95 -7.50 -27.40 9.71
C CYS A 95 -6.86 -27.95 10.98
N VAL A 96 -7.45 -27.59 12.12
CA VAL A 96 -7.09 -28.15 13.42
C VAL A 96 -8.30 -28.92 13.93
N ILE A 97 -8.10 -30.20 14.24
CA ILE A 97 -9.11 -31.03 14.92
C ILE A 97 -8.68 -31.15 16.38
N GLU A 98 -9.54 -30.68 17.27
CA GLU A 98 -9.35 -30.80 18.72
C GLU A 98 -10.36 -31.79 19.27
N TRP A 99 -9.89 -32.71 20.09
CA TRP A 99 -10.72 -33.69 20.80
C TRP A 99 -10.38 -33.65 22.27
N GLU A 100 -11.39 -33.72 23.13
CA GLU A 100 -11.23 -33.78 24.58
C GLU A 100 -11.97 -34.99 25.12
N ASP A 101 -11.30 -35.77 25.96
CA ASP A 101 -11.89 -36.87 26.73
C ASP A 101 -11.36 -36.84 28.17
N HIS A 102 -11.84 -37.74 29.03
CA HIS A 102 -11.40 -37.89 30.43
C HIS A 102 -9.88 -38.08 30.59
N ALA A 103 -9.18 -38.52 29.53
CA ALA A 103 -7.72 -38.69 29.49
C ALA A 103 -6.92 -37.44 29.07
N GLY A 104 -7.58 -36.39 28.58
CA GLY A 104 -6.96 -35.14 28.15
C GLY A 104 -7.37 -34.67 26.75
N ILE A 105 -6.66 -33.67 26.23
CA ILE A 105 -6.95 -33.03 24.93
C ILE A 105 -5.96 -33.51 23.86
N LEU A 106 -6.47 -34.04 22.75
CA LEU A 106 -5.73 -34.36 21.54
C LEU A 106 -5.93 -33.25 20.48
N ARG A 107 -4.83 -32.72 19.95
CA ARG A 107 -4.84 -31.72 18.87
C ARG A 107 -4.13 -32.26 17.63
N VAL A 108 -4.82 -32.28 16.50
CA VAL A 108 -4.27 -32.73 15.21
C VAL A 108 -4.29 -31.56 14.22
N HIS A 109 -3.12 -31.21 13.70
CA HIS A 109 -2.97 -30.20 12.65
C HIS A 109 -2.89 -30.89 11.28
N LEU A 110 -3.82 -30.54 10.38
CA LEU A 110 -3.88 -31.05 9.02
C LEU A 110 -3.60 -29.92 8.04
N THR A 111 -2.71 -30.17 7.08
CA THR A 111 -2.35 -29.24 6.02
C THR A 111 -2.44 -29.95 4.67
N GLY A 112 -3.08 -29.33 3.67
CA GLY A 112 -3.18 -29.89 2.32
C GLY A 112 -4.20 -31.01 2.16
N TYR A 113 -5.26 -31.01 2.98
CA TYR A 113 -6.35 -31.99 2.90
C TYR A 113 -7.47 -31.52 1.97
N GLN A 114 -8.24 -32.47 1.43
CA GLN A 114 -9.52 -32.22 0.76
C GLN A 114 -10.67 -32.37 1.75
N ALA A 115 -11.79 -31.66 1.53
CA ALA A 115 -12.94 -31.71 2.45
C ALA A 115 -13.46 -33.14 2.72
N ALA A 116 -13.28 -34.06 1.77
CA ALA A 116 -13.61 -35.48 1.92
C ALA A 116 -12.75 -36.20 2.98
N ASP A 117 -11.50 -35.78 3.17
CA ASP A 117 -10.56 -36.39 4.13
C ASP A 117 -10.99 -36.11 5.57
N ILE A 118 -11.48 -34.91 5.86
CA ILE A 118 -12.05 -34.56 7.17
C ILE A 118 -13.23 -35.47 7.51
N ALA A 119 -14.11 -35.73 6.54
CA ALA A 119 -15.28 -36.57 6.75
C ALA A 119 -14.90 -38.02 7.08
N VAL A 120 -13.79 -38.52 6.53
CA VAL A 120 -13.25 -39.86 6.86
C VAL A 120 -12.74 -39.88 8.29
N VAL A 121 -11.90 -38.90 8.69
CA VAL A 121 -11.37 -38.80 10.05
C VAL A 121 -12.50 -38.71 11.07
N GLY A 122 -13.50 -37.86 10.83
CA GLY A 122 -14.65 -37.72 11.73
C GLY A 122 -15.45 -39.01 11.92
N ARG A 123 -15.56 -39.86 10.89
CA ARG A 123 -16.22 -41.16 10.99
C ARG A 123 -15.40 -42.17 11.78
N SER A 124 -14.08 -42.23 11.58
CA SER A 124 -13.19 -43.13 12.33
C SER A 124 -13.16 -42.80 13.82
N LEU A 125 -13.24 -41.51 14.17
CA LEU A 125 -13.31 -41.05 15.56
C LEU A 125 -14.66 -41.41 16.23
N ARG A 126 -15.77 -41.42 15.46
CA ARG A 126 -17.09 -41.81 15.97
C ARG A 126 -17.29 -43.34 16.08
N GLY A 127 -16.49 -44.13 15.35
CA GLY A 127 -16.62 -45.59 15.27
C GLY A 127 -15.78 -46.40 16.25
N SER A 128 -14.98 -45.75 17.11
CA SER A 128 -14.21 -46.44 18.15
C SER A 128 -14.98 -46.36 19.47
N ASN A 129 -15.91 -47.31 19.67
CA ASN A 129 -16.52 -47.61 20.96
C ASN A 129 -16.57 -49.13 21.13
#